data_AF-A0A645JI66-F1
#
_entry.id   AF-A0A645JI66-F1
#
_cell.length_a   1.000
_cell.length_b   1.000
_cell.length_c   1.000
_cell.angle_alpha   90.00
_cell.angle_beta   90.00
_cell.angle_gamma   90.00
#
_symmetry.space_group_name_H-M   'P 1'
#
loop_
_entity.id
_entity.type
_entity.pdbx_description
1 polymer ?
#
loop_
_entity_poly.entity_id
_entity_poly.type
_entity_poly.pdbx_seq_one_letter_code
_entity_poly.pdbx_strand_id
1 'polypeptide(L)'
;MNPGSVGIPHGHGGKAQFAMLHSDGGPWEESFFQLEYPRRQTVRALHESGLFQDALVWARLTEYALLTGDDRTMQCLEGALDLCQRTQGHRELSRIPEDCWEKAARQMGL
;
A
#
# COMPACT_ATOMS: atom_id res chain seq x y z
N MET A 1 -9.43 17.65 6.62
CA MET A 1 -8.20 17.69 5.81
C MET A 1 -7.47 16.36 5.95
N ASN A 2 -6.90 15.83 4.86
CA ASN A 2 -6.04 14.65 4.86
C ASN A 2 -4.72 15.03 4.16
N PRO A 3 -3.57 15.04 4.85
CA PRO A 3 -2.29 15.45 4.27
C PRO A 3 -1.67 14.41 3.32
N GLY A 4 -2.33 13.26 3.13
CA GLY A 4 -1.80 12.11 2.41
C GLY A 4 -0.95 11.22 3.32
N SER A 5 0.02 10.54 2.73
CA SER A 5 0.88 9.59 3.42
C SER A 5 2.35 9.84 3.10
N VAL A 6 3.18 9.90 4.14
CA VAL A 6 4.63 10.00 4.02
C VAL A 6 5.27 8.64 3.70
N GLY A 7 4.75 7.56 4.29
CA GLY A 7 5.39 6.24 4.29
C GLY A 7 4.89 5.28 3.21
N ILE A 8 3.57 5.25 2.96
CA ILE A 8 2.94 4.43 1.91
C ILE A 8 2.17 5.40 1.00
N PRO A 9 2.80 5.90 -0.06
CA PRO A 9 2.22 6.96 -0.88
C PRO A 9 1.12 6.42 -1.79
N HIS A 10 -0.02 7.10 -1.79
CA HIS A 10 -1.15 6.83 -2.67
C HIS A 10 -1.29 7.98 -3.68
N GLY A 11 -1.20 7.69 -4.96
CA GLY A 11 -1.11 8.66 -6.05
C GLY A 11 0.25 9.36 -6.15
N HIS A 12 0.26 10.46 -6.90
CA HIS A 12 1.39 11.38 -7.06
C HIS A 12 2.73 10.72 -7.45
N GLY A 13 2.70 9.58 -8.15
CA GLY A 13 3.88 8.85 -8.59
C GLY A 13 4.73 8.26 -7.46
N GLY A 14 4.11 7.96 -6.31
CA GLY A 14 4.79 7.38 -5.16
C GLY A 14 5.64 8.38 -4.37
N LYS A 15 5.32 9.69 -4.46
CA LYS A 15 5.95 10.73 -3.65
C LYS A 15 5.38 10.75 -2.23
N ALA A 16 6.21 11.06 -1.26
CA ALA A 16 5.78 11.31 0.11
C ALA A 16 4.86 12.55 0.15
N GLN A 17 3.77 12.48 0.90
CA GLN A 17 2.76 13.53 0.97
C GLN A 17 2.59 14.00 2.41
N PHE A 18 2.53 15.32 2.58
CA PHE A 18 2.21 15.96 3.85
C PHE A 18 1.61 17.34 3.61
N ALA A 19 1.05 17.94 4.66
CA ALA A 19 0.58 19.32 4.64
C ALA A 19 1.29 20.14 5.72
N MET A 20 1.50 21.42 5.45
CA MET A 20 1.88 22.42 6.45
C MET A 20 0.70 23.36 6.68
N LEU A 21 0.44 23.66 7.94
CA LEU A 21 -0.59 24.60 8.37
C LEU A 21 0.09 25.84 8.93
N HIS A 22 -0.31 26.99 8.43
CA HIS A 22 0.18 28.28 8.88
C HIS A 22 -0.97 29.14 9.40
N SER A 23 -0.70 29.95 10.42
CA SER A 23 -1.61 30.97 10.93
C SER A 23 -0.80 32.05 11.64
N ASP A 24 -1.19 33.30 11.42
CA ASP A 24 -0.65 34.50 12.07
C ASP A 24 -1.66 35.13 13.05
N GLY A 25 -2.57 34.29 13.59
CA GLY A 25 -3.66 34.71 14.47
C GLY A 25 -5.04 34.68 13.78
N GLY A 26 -5.08 34.43 12.47
CA GLY A 26 -6.29 34.15 11.69
C GLY A 26 -6.60 32.66 11.51
N PRO A 27 -7.54 32.31 10.62
CA PRO A 27 -7.81 30.93 10.22
C PRO A 27 -6.56 30.20 9.70
N TRP A 28 -6.55 28.87 9.77
CA TRP A 28 -5.46 28.06 9.24
C TRP A 28 -5.41 28.09 7.72
N GLU A 29 -4.24 28.41 7.17
CA GLU A 29 -3.93 28.26 5.75
C GLU A 29 -3.21 26.93 5.53
N GLU A 30 -3.70 26.16 4.56
CA GLU A 30 -3.21 24.81 4.26
C GLU A 30 -2.33 24.81 3.01
N SER A 31 -1.14 24.20 3.11
CA SER A 31 -0.24 23.98 1.96
C SER A 31 0.12 22.51 1.85
N PHE A 32 -0.09 21.89 0.68
CA PHE A 32 0.16 20.47 0.44
C PHE A 32 1.47 20.27 -0.34
N PHE A 33 2.27 19.31 0.10
CA PHE A 33 3.59 19.04 -0.44
C PHE A 33 3.72 17.60 -0.92
N GLN A 34 4.48 17.41 -2.00
CA GLN A 34 4.84 16.12 -2.57
C GLN A 34 6.35 16.08 -2.75
N LEU A 35 7.03 15.15 -2.08
CA LEU A 35 8.49 15.08 -2.05
C LEU A 35 9.00 13.75 -2.64
N GLU A 36 9.98 13.86 -3.53
CA GLU A 36 10.77 12.71 -4.00
C GLU A 36 11.67 12.21 -2.87
N TYR A 37 11.82 10.89 -2.76
CA TYR A 37 12.70 10.23 -1.81
C TYR A 37 13.33 9.02 -2.48
N PRO A 38 14.40 8.42 -1.92
CA PRO A 38 15.10 7.31 -2.58
C PRO A 38 14.31 6.00 -2.49
N ARG A 39 13.18 5.92 -3.22
CA ARG A 39 12.24 4.78 -3.22
C ARG A 39 12.90 3.42 -3.39
N ARG A 40 13.88 3.33 -4.30
CA ARG A 40 14.61 2.07 -4.54
C ARG A 40 15.42 1.64 -3.32
N GLN A 41 15.94 2.58 -2.52
CA GLN A 41 16.60 2.25 -1.26
C GLN A 41 15.59 1.82 -0.21
N THR A 42 14.42 2.45 -0.14
CA THR A 42 13.32 2.02 0.75
C THR A 42 12.84 0.60 0.41
N VAL A 43 12.64 0.29 -0.87
CA VAL A 43 12.29 -1.06 -1.33
C VAL A 43 13.40 -2.05 -0.99
N ARG A 44 14.67 -1.69 -1.20
CA ARG A 44 15.79 -2.53 -0.78
C ARG A 44 15.77 -2.82 0.72
N ALA A 45 15.52 -1.83 1.56
CA ALA A 45 15.37 -2.02 3.00
C ALA A 45 14.17 -2.93 3.34
N LEU A 46 13.07 -2.85 2.59
CA LEU A 46 11.93 -3.75 2.74
C LEU A 46 12.34 -5.22 2.45
N HIS A 47 13.09 -5.47 1.38
CA HIS A 47 13.65 -6.80 1.08
C HIS A 47 14.62 -7.30 2.16
N GLU A 48 15.48 -6.41 2.68
CA GLU A 48 16.46 -6.74 3.73
C GLU A 48 15.84 -6.92 5.11
N SER A 49 14.60 -6.46 5.33
CA SER A 49 13.92 -6.51 6.64
C SER A 49 13.40 -7.90 7.06
N GLY A 50 13.29 -8.84 6.12
CA GLY A 50 12.62 -10.13 6.36
C GLY A 50 11.09 -10.12 6.15
N LEU A 51 10.50 -8.95 5.86
CA LEU A 51 9.05 -8.84 5.68
C LEU A 51 8.50 -9.60 4.47
N PHE A 52 9.31 -9.87 3.44
CA PHE A 52 8.88 -10.69 2.31
C PHE A 52 8.64 -12.16 2.68
N GLN A 53 9.24 -12.64 3.77
CA GLN A 53 9.10 -14.00 4.27
C GLN A 53 7.87 -14.14 5.16
N ASP A 54 7.56 -13.10 5.95
CA ASP A 54 6.46 -13.13 6.91
C ASP A 54 5.14 -12.59 6.31
N ALA A 55 5.21 -11.52 5.53
CA ALA A 55 4.04 -10.80 5.01
C ALA A 55 3.72 -11.14 3.55
N LEU A 56 4.63 -11.81 2.83
CA LEU A 56 4.41 -12.44 1.52
C LEU A 56 3.77 -11.48 0.49
N VAL A 57 2.55 -11.76 0.01
CA VAL A 57 1.83 -10.90 -0.94
C VAL A 57 1.67 -9.45 -0.43
N TRP A 58 1.53 -9.25 0.88
CA TRP A 58 1.41 -7.92 1.47
C TRP A 58 2.69 -7.09 1.30
N ALA A 59 3.86 -7.72 1.38
CA ALA A 59 5.15 -7.06 1.10
C ALA A 59 5.26 -6.66 -0.37
N ARG A 60 4.79 -7.51 -1.30
CA ARG A 60 4.75 -7.22 -2.75
C ARG A 60 3.83 -6.05 -3.07
N LEU A 61 2.64 -6.00 -2.44
CA LEU A 61 1.71 -4.87 -2.57
C LEU A 61 2.34 -3.57 -2.06
N THR A 62 3.04 -3.64 -0.94
CA THR A 62 3.76 -2.50 -0.36
C THR A 62 4.87 -2.00 -1.28
N GLU A 63 5.69 -2.91 -1.84
CA GLU A 63 6.71 -2.58 -2.84
C GLU A 63 6.09 -1.90 -4.08
N TYR A 64 4.99 -2.46 -4.59
CA TYR A 64 4.28 -1.89 -5.74
C TYR A 64 3.79 -0.47 -5.47
N ALA A 65 3.13 -0.25 -4.32
CA ALA A 65 2.66 1.07 -3.91
C ALA A 65 3.82 2.06 -3.73
N LEU A 66 4.93 1.64 -3.12
CA LEU A 66 6.12 2.48 -3.00
C LEU A 66 6.64 2.91 -4.37
N LEU A 67 6.77 1.99 -5.33
CA LEU A 67 7.38 2.27 -6.64
C LEU A 67 6.48 3.06 -7.59
N THR A 68 5.17 2.83 -7.54
CA THR A 68 4.21 3.36 -8.52
C THR A 68 3.32 4.46 -7.96
N GLY A 69 3.13 4.48 -6.65
CA GLY A 69 2.09 5.25 -5.97
C GLY A 69 0.69 4.66 -6.10
N ASP A 70 0.52 3.50 -6.73
CA ASP A 70 -0.79 2.89 -6.92
C ASP A 70 -1.02 1.80 -5.86
N ASP A 71 -2.14 1.89 -5.14
CA ASP A 71 -2.48 0.93 -4.09
C ASP A 71 -3.49 -0.10 -4.62
N ARG A 72 -3.01 -1.34 -4.61
CA ARG A 72 -3.75 -2.52 -5.08
C ARG A 72 -4.23 -3.40 -3.94
N THR A 73 -4.01 -2.99 -2.69
CA THR A 73 -4.29 -3.79 -1.50
C THR A 73 -5.74 -4.21 -1.43
N MET A 74 -6.69 -3.27 -1.54
CA MET A 74 -8.11 -3.60 -1.48
C MET A 74 -8.57 -4.49 -2.64
N GLN A 75 -8.05 -4.26 -3.86
CA GLN A 75 -8.39 -5.08 -5.01
C GLN A 75 -7.87 -6.52 -4.83
N CYS A 76 -6.65 -6.69 -4.33
CA CYS A 76 -6.07 -8.00 -4.05
C CYS A 76 -6.83 -8.72 -2.92
N LEU A 77 -7.20 -8.00 -1.87
CA LEU A 77 -7.99 -8.54 -0.76
C LEU A 77 -9.36 -9.05 -1.24
N GLU A 78 -10.11 -8.24 -1.99
CA GLU A 78 -11.41 -8.67 -2.51
C GLU A 78 -11.27 -9.88 -3.44
N GLY A 79 -10.24 -9.89 -4.30
CA GLY A 79 -9.93 -11.05 -5.14
C GLY A 79 -9.62 -12.31 -4.33
N ALA A 80 -8.84 -12.19 -3.25
CA ALA A 80 -8.50 -13.30 -2.38
C ALA A 80 -9.72 -13.80 -1.58
N LEU A 81 -10.57 -12.90 -1.09
CA LEU A 81 -11.85 -13.24 -0.44
C LEU A 81 -12.78 -13.99 -1.39
N ASP A 82 -12.90 -13.55 -2.64
CA ASP A 82 -13.74 -14.22 -3.64
C ASP A 82 -13.23 -15.61 -4.00
N LEU A 83 -11.91 -15.77 -4.11
CA LEU A 83 -11.28 -17.08 -4.32
C LEU A 83 -11.52 -18.01 -3.12
N CYS A 84 -11.37 -17.49 -1.90
CA CYS A 84 -11.63 -18.24 -0.67
C CYS A 84 -13.10 -18.67 -0.58
N GLN A 85 -14.05 -17.79 -0.91
CA GLN A 85 -15.46 -18.13 -0.94
C GLN A 85 -15.78 -19.26 -1.93
N ARG A 86 -15.18 -19.23 -3.12
CA ARG A 86 -15.43 -20.23 -4.17
C ARG A 86 -14.80 -21.59 -3.86
N THR A 87 -13.64 -21.60 -3.21
CA THR A 87 -12.85 -22.83 -2.99
C THR A 87 -13.08 -23.45 -1.63
N GLN A 88 -13.41 -22.65 -0.61
CA GLN A 88 -13.50 -23.06 0.80
C GLN A 88 -14.81 -22.65 1.47
N GLY A 89 -15.63 -21.82 0.81
CA GLY A 89 -16.98 -21.50 1.27
C GLY A 89 -17.10 -20.34 2.27
N HIS A 90 -16.03 -19.55 2.51
CA HIS A 90 -16.07 -18.41 3.43
C HIS A 90 -15.36 -17.15 2.90
N ARG A 91 -15.69 -15.97 3.46
CA ARG A 91 -15.08 -14.65 3.19
C ARG A 91 -14.54 -14.00 4.46
N GLU A 92 -13.76 -14.76 5.24
CA GLU A 92 -13.21 -14.27 6.51
C GLU A 92 -11.74 -13.89 6.33
N LEU A 93 -11.43 -12.59 6.50
CA LEU A 93 -10.08 -12.03 6.30
C LEU A 93 -8.99 -12.79 7.06
N SER A 94 -9.23 -13.07 8.34
CA SER A 94 -8.32 -13.79 9.25
C SER A 94 -8.02 -15.22 8.84
N ARG A 95 -8.77 -15.78 7.87
CA ARG A 95 -8.68 -17.18 7.45
C ARG A 95 -8.40 -17.36 5.96
N ILE A 96 -8.11 -16.27 5.23
CA ILE A 96 -7.72 -16.37 3.82
C ILE A 96 -6.39 -17.12 3.73
N PRO A 97 -6.31 -18.26 3.02
CA PRO A 97 -5.04 -18.95 2.80
C PRO A 97 -4.13 -18.15 1.88
N GLU A 98 -2.81 -18.31 2.04
CA GLU A 98 -1.82 -17.64 1.19
C GLU A 98 -2.01 -17.94 -0.31
N ASP A 99 -2.43 -19.16 -0.66
CA ASP A 99 -2.71 -19.52 -2.05
C ASP A 99 -3.78 -18.63 -2.71
N CYS A 100 -4.74 -18.11 -1.93
CA CYS A 100 -5.74 -17.17 -2.45
C CYS A 100 -5.13 -15.79 -2.68
N TRP A 101 -4.28 -15.31 -1.77
CA TRP A 101 -3.52 -14.07 -1.92
C TRP A 101 -2.60 -14.12 -3.15
N GLU A 102 -1.82 -15.19 -3.29
CA GLU A 102 -0.91 -15.40 -4.41
C GLU A 102 -1.65 -15.44 -5.76
N LYS A 103 -2.79 -16.14 -5.83
CA LYS A 103 -3.60 -16.18 -7.05
C LYS A 103 -4.18 -14.80 -7.39
N ALA A 104 -4.69 -14.07 -6.40
CA ALA A 104 -5.23 -12.72 -6.61
C ALA A 104 -4.12 -11.76 -7.10
N ALA A 105 -2.96 -11.76 -6.45
CA ALA A 105 -1.81 -10.95 -6.84
C ALA A 105 -1.37 -11.25 -8.29
N ARG A 106 -1.24 -12.53 -8.66
CA ARG A 106 -0.85 -12.92 -10.03
C ARG A 106 -1.83 -12.45 -11.10
N GLN A 107 -3.14 -12.48 -10.81
CA GLN A 107 -4.16 -11.98 -11.75
C GLN A 107 -4.04 -10.47 -12.01
N MET A 108 -3.40 -9.76 -11.09
CA MET A 108 -3.18 -8.31 -11.15
C MET A 108 -1.81 -7.93 -11.72
N GLY A 109 -0.98 -8.92 -12.09
CA GLY A 109 0.38 -8.70 -12.57
C GLY A 109 1.37 -8.30 -11.48
N LEU A 110 1.03 -8.57 -10.21
CA LEU A 110 1.90 -8.42 -9.05
C LEU A 110 2.71 -9.69 -8.81
#